data_AF-A0A645GB96-F1
#
_entry.id   AF-A0A645GB96-F1
#
_cell.length_a   1.000
_cell.length_b   1.000
_cell.length_c   1.000
_cell.angle_alpha   90.00
_cell.angle_beta   90.00
_cell.angle_gamma   90.00
#
_symmetry.space_group_name_H-M   'P 1'
#
loop_
_entity.id
_entity.type
_entity.pdbx_description
1 polymer ?
#
loop_
_entity_poly.entity_id
_entity_poly.type
_entity_poly.pdbx_seq_one_letter_code
_entity_poly.pdbx_strand_id
1 'polypeptide(L)'
;MYFLDFETIRPAIPLFGNTSSYQQIPFQYSLHWLEKKGGKLKHTEYLADPGIDPRRSLAEQLCKDIPCGVCTVAYNMGFEKARLKEMAALFPDLDRHLMDIHDHMYDLMIPFQQKSYYMKAMQGSYSIKFVLPALFPDDPSLDYGNLDGIHNGDEASNMFLAMRDMSEQEVEIWRARLLKYCRLDTFAMVKIWEKLCEVARIKIEKAWE
;
A
#
# COMPACT_ATOMS: atom_id res chain seq x y z
N MET A 1 -4.33 -10.00 -10.45
CA MET A 1 -4.27 -8.55 -10.24
C MET A 1 -3.95 -8.31 -8.78
N TYR A 2 -2.88 -7.57 -8.51
CA TYR A 2 -2.27 -7.39 -7.19
C TYR A 2 -2.33 -5.91 -6.81
N PHE A 3 -2.91 -5.58 -5.67
CA PHE A 3 -3.03 -4.22 -5.14
C PHE A 3 -1.98 -4.04 -4.06
N LEU A 4 -1.01 -3.16 -4.30
CA LEU A 4 0.18 -2.95 -3.47
C LEU A 4 0.17 -1.54 -2.90
N ASP A 5 0.52 -1.44 -1.63
CA ASP A 5 0.73 -0.18 -0.91
C ASP A 5 1.96 -0.32 0.00
N PHE A 6 2.81 0.70 0.06
CA PHE A 6 4.00 0.74 0.92
C PHE A 6 3.87 1.80 1.99
N GLU A 7 4.35 1.47 3.19
CA GLU A 7 4.65 2.45 4.23
C GLU A 7 6.16 2.60 4.41
N THR A 8 6.60 3.84 4.57
CA THR A 8 8.03 4.22 4.56
C THR A 8 8.39 5.13 5.72
N ILE A 9 9.61 4.98 6.22
CA ILE A 9 10.23 5.98 7.09
C ILE A 9 11.13 6.91 6.29
N ARG A 10 11.28 8.15 6.78
CA ARG A 10 12.15 9.18 6.19
C ARG A 10 13.00 9.89 7.25
N PRO A 11 13.93 9.18 7.92
CA PRO A 11 14.67 9.75 9.03
C PRO A 11 15.61 10.87 8.58
N ALA A 12 15.69 11.96 9.35
CA ALA A 12 16.60 13.07 9.06
C ALA A 12 18.08 12.67 9.19
N ILE A 13 18.37 11.78 10.15
CA ILE A 13 19.69 11.18 10.35
C ILE A 13 19.64 9.75 9.77
N PRO A 14 20.53 9.40 8.81
CA PRO A 14 20.63 8.05 8.27
C PRO A 14 20.68 6.98 9.37
N LEU A 15 19.75 6.02 9.33
CA LEU A 15 19.67 4.92 10.32
C LEU A 15 20.46 3.69 9.91
N PHE A 16 20.64 3.49 8.60
CA PHE A 16 21.25 2.28 8.04
C PHE A 16 22.39 2.65 7.09
N GLY A 17 23.29 1.69 6.87
CA GLY A 17 24.36 1.84 5.88
C GLY A 17 23.81 2.15 4.49
N ASN A 18 24.52 2.97 3.72
CA ASN A 18 24.09 3.37 2.37
C ASN A 18 22.69 4.00 2.34
N THR A 19 22.39 4.87 3.30
CA THR A 19 21.21 5.74 3.28
C THR A 19 21.61 7.21 3.40
N SER A 20 20.80 8.10 2.83
CA SER A 20 20.95 9.55 2.98
C SER A 20 19.85 10.16 3.83
N SER A 21 20.07 11.39 4.32
CA SER A 21 19.05 12.15 5.04
C SER A 21 17.75 12.24 4.25
N TYR A 22 16.62 12.01 4.94
CA TYR A 22 15.26 12.02 4.39
C TYR A 22 15.02 11.04 3.24
N GLN A 23 15.90 10.06 3.04
CA GLN A 23 15.63 8.97 2.11
C GLN A 23 14.41 8.17 2.58
N GLN A 24 13.50 7.87 1.66
CA GLN A 24 12.38 6.99 1.91
C GLN A 24 12.86 5.54 2.01
N ILE A 25 12.50 4.87 3.10
CA ILE A 25 12.87 3.48 3.37
C ILE A 25 11.59 2.70 3.65
N PRO A 26 11.17 1.79 2.75
CA PRO A 26 9.98 0.99 2.98
C PRO A 26 10.22 0.05 4.16
N PHE A 27 9.30 0.05 5.12
CA PHE A 27 9.33 -0.84 6.30
C PHE A 27 8.13 -1.77 6.36
N GLN A 28 7.08 -1.48 5.60
CA GLN A 28 5.86 -2.26 5.56
C GLN A 28 5.26 -2.22 4.15
N TYR A 29 4.56 -3.30 3.79
CA TYR A 29 3.59 -3.28 2.70
C TYR A 29 2.37 -4.11 3.04
N SER A 30 1.26 -3.77 2.38
CA SER A 30 0.10 -4.65 2.28
C SER A 30 -0.10 -5.07 0.83
N LEU A 31 -0.68 -6.25 0.64
CA LEU A 31 -0.94 -6.81 -0.67
C LEU A 31 -2.28 -7.55 -0.68
N HIS A 32 -3.24 -7.01 -1.42
CA HIS A 32 -4.46 -7.74 -1.77
C HIS A 32 -4.38 -8.26 -3.20
N TRP A 33 -4.90 -9.45 -3.49
CA TRP A 33 -4.91 -9.92 -4.89
C TRP A 33 -6.06 -10.84 -5.23
N LEU A 34 -6.32 -10.88 -6.53
CA LEU A 34 -7.27 -11.76 -7.21
C LEU A 34 -6.49 -12.60 -8.22
N GLU A 35 -6.49 -13.92 -8.06
CA GLU A 35 -5.82 -14.86 -8.99
C GLU A 35 -6.51 -14.91 -10.36
N LYS A 36 -7.83 -14.74 -10.37
CA LYS A 36 -8.65 -14.67 -11.57
C LYS A 36 -9.77 -13.66 -11.37
N LYS A 37 -10.33 -13.19 -12.48
CA LYS A 37 -11.51 -12.31 -12.45
C LYS A 37 -12.64 -13.01 -11.67
N GLY A 38 -13.13 -12.35 -10.63
CA GLY A 38 -14.16 -12.91 -9.75
C GLY A 38 -13.72 -14.09 -8.88
N GLY A 39 -12.42 -14.34 -8.73
CA GLY A 39 -11.88 -15.34 -7.79
C GLY A 39 -11.61 -14.75 -6.41
N LYS A 40 -11.71 -15.55 -5.34
CA LYS A 40 -11.61 -15.11 -3.93
C LYS A 40 -10.49 -14.09 -3.68
N LEU A 41 -10.84 -12.98 -3.01
CA LEU A 41 -9.88 -12.00 -2.53
C LEU A 41 -8.92 -12.64 -1.51
N LYS A 42 -7.62 -12.51 -1.79
CA LYS A 42 -6.54 -12.95 -0.89
C LYS A 42 -5.77 -11.74 -0.38
N HIS A 43 -5.09 -11.92 0.74
CA HIS A 43 -4.31 -10.89 1.41
C HIS A 43 -3.06 -11.49 2.05
N THR A 44 -1.97 -10.74 1.99
CA THR A 44 -0.70 -10.97 2.68
C THR A 44 -0.10 -9.60 2.98
N GLU A 45 0.85 -9.56 3.90
CA GLU A 45 1.45 -8.32 4.37
C GLU A 45 2.85 -8.59 4.91
N TYR A 46 3.65 -7.52 4.99
CA TYR A 46 4.96 -7.53 5.61
C TYR A 46 5.07 -6.31 6.50
N LEU A 47 5.58 -6.49 7.72
CA LEU A 47 5.94 -5.41 8.63
C LEU A 47 7.27 -5.76 9.32
N ALA A 48 8.29 -4.96 9.06
CA ALA A 48 9.61 -5.15 9.64
C ALA A 48 9.61 -5.04 11.16
N ASP A 49 10.64 -5.61 11.79
CA ASP A 49 10.90 -5.39 13.21
C ASP A 49 11.56 -4.01 13.41
N PRO A 50 11.11 -3.21 14.40
CA PRO A 50 11.69 -1.91 14.67
C PRO A 50 13.20 -1.98 14.92
N GLY A 51 13.95 -1.06 14.31
CA GLY A 51 15.40 -0.95 14.49
C GLY A 51 16.27 -1.85 13.60
N ILE A 52 15.68 -2.78 12.84
CA ILE A 52 16.39 -3.59 11.83
C ILE A 52 16.23 -2.95 10.45
N ASP A 53 17.27 -3.00 9.61
CA ASP A 53 17.19 -2.53 8.22
C ASP A 53 16.20 -3.41 7.42
N PRO A 54 15.03 -2.87 7.02
CA PRO A 54 13.96 -3.68 6.45
C PRO A 54 14.18 -4.00 4.97
N ARG A 55 15.06 -3.25 4.28
CA ARG A 55 15.06 -3.15 2.82
C ARG A 55 15.25 -4.50 2.14
N ARG A 56 16.20 -5.30 2.63
CA ARG A 56 16.54 -6.59 2.03
C ARG A 56 15.42 -7.62 2.22
N SER A 57 14.98 -7.81 3.46
CA SER A 57 13.97 -8.82 3.78
C SER A 57 12.61 -8.46 3.19
N LEU A 58 12.26 -7.16 3.16
CA LEU A 58 11.06 -6.66 2.48
C LEU A 58 11.13 -6.96 0.98
N ALA A 59 12.23 -6.64 0.30
CA ALA A 59 12.39 -6.88 -1.14
C ALA A 59 12.30 -8.37 -1.50
N GLU A 60 12.94 -9.24 -0.71
CA GLU A 60 12.88 -10.69 -0.90
C GLU A 60 11.47 -11.24 -0.72
N GLN A 61 10.75 -10.80 0.33
CA GLN A 61 9.37 -11.23 0.56
C GLN A 61 8.44 -10.74 -0.55
N LEU A 62 8.60 -9.49 -0.99
CA LEU A 62 7.80 -8.92 -2.07
C LEU A 62 7.95 -9.70 -3.39
N CYS A 63 9.17 -10.11 -3.75
CA CYS A 63 9.42 -10.93 -4.93
C CYS A 63 8.81 -12.34 -4.79
N LYS A 64 8.70 -12.88 -3.58
CA LYS A 64 8.00 -14.16 -3.33
C LYS A 64 6.49 -14.01 -3.46
N ASP A 65 5.94 -12.91 -2.96
CA ASP A 65 4.50 -12.68 -2.88
C ASP A 65 3.89 -12.25 -4.22
N ILE A 66 4.65 -11.54 -5.07
CA ILE A 66 4.18 -11.03 -6.38
C ILE A 66 4.92 -11.77 -7.50
N PRO A 67 4.28 -12.70 -8.23
CA PRO A 67 4.92 -13.37 -9.36
C PRO A 67 5.25 -12.40 -10.51
N CYS A 68 6.26 -12.72 -11.33
CA CYS A 68 6.55 -11.94 -12.53
C CYS A 68 5.40 -11.98 -13.56
N GLY A 69 5.25 -10.93 -14.36
CA GLY A 69 4.30 -10.82 -15.46
C GLY A 69 2.84 -10.62 -15.05
N VAL A 70 2.59 -10.31 -13.77
CA VAL A 70 1.25 -10.03 -13.25
C VAL A 70 0.95 -8.54 -13.31
N CYS A 71 -0.35 -8.21 -13.38
CA CYS A 71 -0.80 -6.82 -13.25
C CYS A 71 -0.78 -6.40 -11.78
N THR A 72 0.03 -5.39 -11.47
CA THR A 72 0.10 -4.72 -10.17
C THR A 72 -0.64 -3.39 -10.24
N VAL A 73 -1.31 -3.00 -9.17
CA VAL A 73 -2.12 -1.80 -9.06
C VAL A 73 -1.70 -1.09 -7.78
N ALA A 74 -1.54 0.22 -7.87
CA ALA A 74 -1.33 1.09 -6.73
C ALA A 74 -2.22 2.34 -6.88
N TYR A 75 -2.41 3.07 -5.79
CA TYR A 75 -3.09 4.36 -5.81
C TYR A 75 -2.03 5.45 -5.71
N ASN A 76 -1.82 6.22 -6.78
CA ASN A 76 -0.64 7.09 -6.94
C ASN A 76 0.68 6.31 -7.13
N MET A 77 0.70 5.44 -8.14
CA MET A 77 1.76 4.44 -8.39
C MET A 77 3.19 5.01 -8.47
N GLY A 78 3.34 6.33 -8.71
CA GLY A 78 4.65 6.97 -8.78
C GLY A 78 5.47 6.76 -7.51
N PHE A 79 4.82 6.68 -6.35
CA PHE A 79 5.48 6.41 -5.08
C PHE A 79 5.99 4.96 -4.99
N GLU A 80 5.14 3.97 -5.24
CA GLU A 80 5.49 2.55 -5.18
C GLU A 80 6.58 2.22 -6.22
N LYS A 81 6.46 2.78 -7.42
CA LYS A 81 7.47 2.66 -8.48
C LYS A 81 8.83 3.17 -8.03
N ALA A 82 8.88 4.33 -7.38
CA ALA A 82 10.13 4.87 -6.87
C ALA A 82 10.77 3.92 -5.85
N ARG A 83 10.00 3.37 -4.91
CA ARG A 83 10.49 2.40 -3.91
C ARG A 83 11.02 1.12 -4.56
N LEU A 84 10.29 0.56 -5.54
CA LEU A 84 10.71 -0.64 -6.28
C LEU A 84 12.04 -0.40 -7.00
N LYS A 85 12.16 0.73 -7.71
CA LYS A 85 13.37 1.09 -8.45
C LYS A 85 14.58 1.32 -7.54
N GLU A 86 14.37 1.97 -6.39
CA GLU A 86 15.41 2.17 -5.37
C GLU A 86 15.89 0.83 -4.79
N MET A 87 14.98 -0.09 -4.46
CA MET A 87 15.33 -1.43 -3.99
C MET A 87 16.03 -2.28 -5.07
N ALA A 88 15.60 -2.18 -6.34
CA ALA A 88 16.23 -2.85 -7.47
C ALA A 88 17.70 -2.42 -7.64
N ALA A 89 17.95 -1.12 -7.57
CA ALA A 89 19.31 -0.58 -7.63
C ALA A 89 20.19 -1.00 -6.44
N LEU A 90 19.57 -1.16 -5.25
CA LEU A 90 20.28 -1.58 -4.04
C LEU A 90 20.57 -3.09 -4.01
N PHE A 91 19.72 -3.92 -4.62
CA PHE A 91 19.82 -5.37 -4.62
C PHE A 91 19.83 -5.92 -6.06
N PRO A 92 20.99 -5.92 -6.74
CA PRO A 92 21.08 -6.34 -8.14
C PRO A 92 20.60 -7.78 -8.41
N ASP A 93 20.62 -8.66 -7.41
CA ASP A 93 20.10 -10.02 -7.51
C ASP A 93 18.56 -10.09 -7.56
N LEU A 94 17.86 -9.05 -7.10
CA LEU A 94 16.40 -8.92 -7.14
C LEU A 94 15.91 -7.95 -8.24
N ASP A 95 16.82 -7.21 -8.87
CA ASP A 95 16.54 -6.14 -9.83
C ASP A 95 15.51 -6.56 -10.88
N ARG A 96 15.76 -7.68 -11.58
CA ARG A 96 14.89 -8.15 -12.66
C ARG A 96 13.44 -8.32 -12.22
N HIS A 97 13.22 -8.85 -11.02
CA HIS A 97 11.88 -9.12 -10.50
C HIS A 97 11.22 -7.85 -10.00
N LEU A 98 11.93 -7.02 -9.24
CA LEU A 98 11.41 -5.74 -8.76
C LEU A 98 11.04 -4.79 -9.92
N MET A 99 11.87 -4.77 -10.97
CA MET A 99 11.60 -4.00 -12.18
C MET A 99 10.45 -4.57 -13.00
N ASP A 100 10.23 -5.89 -12.99
CA ASP A 100 9.04 -6.49 -13.60
C ASP A 100 7.75 -6.04 -12.89
N ILE A 101 7.73 -6.01 -11.55
CA ILE A 101 6.60 -5.48 -10.77
C ILE A 101 6.38 -3.99 -11.10
N HIS A 102 7.47 -3.22 -11.15
CA HIS A 102 7.44 -1.80 -11.50
C HIS A 102 6.83 -1.58 -12.89
N ASP A 103 7.30 -2.31 -13.91
CA ASP A 103 6.90 -2.07 -15.29
C ASP A 103 5.45 -2.50 -15.58
N HIS A 104 4.93 -3.48 -14.83
CA HIS A 104 3.54 -3.94 -14.92
C HIS A 104 2.57 -3.29 -13.91
N MET A 105 2.96 -2.14 -13.33
CA MET A 105 2.14 -1.39 -12.39
C MET A 105 1.21 -0.38 -13.09
N TYR A 106 -0.04 -0.31 -12.63
CA TYR A 106 -1.07 0.61 -13.09
C TYR A 106 -1.60 1.48 -11.95
N ASP A 107 -1.95 2.72 -12.27
CA ASP A 107 -2.42 3.70 -11.28
C ASP A 107 -3.96 3.76 -11.23
N LEU A 108 -4.53 3.37 -10.10
CA LEU A 108 -5.97 3.43 -9.87
C LEU A 108 -6.49 4.86 -9.65
N MET A 109 -5.59 5.82 -9.41
CA MET A 109 -5.93 7.23 -9.22
C MET A 109 -6.34 7.93 -10.54
N ILE A 110 -5.90 7.41 -11.69
CA ILE A 110 -6.03 8.08 -13.00
C ILE A 110 -7.47 8.51 -13.33
N PRO A 111 -8.51 7.66 -13.20
CA PRO A 111 -9.89 8.05 -13.54
C PRO A 111 -10.40 9.24 -12.72
N PHE A 112 -9.93 9.39 -11.48
CA PHE A 112 -10.30 10.48 -10.58
C PHE A 112 -9.47 11.74 -10.86
N GLN A 113 -8.16 11.59 -11.05
CA GLN A 113 -7.25 12.68 -11.38
C GLN A 113 -7.67 13.40 -12.68
N GLN A 114 -8.05 12.62 -13.70
CA GLN A 114 -8.52 13.14 -14.99
C GLN A 114 -9.98 13.60 -14.97
N LYS A 115 -10.68 13.45 -13.83
CA LYS A 115 -12.11 13.74 -13.67
C LYS A 115 -13.03 12.95 -14.60
N SER A 116 -12.56 11.81 -15.13
CA SER A 116 -13.40 10.89 -15.89
C SER A 116 -14.48 10.26 -15.01
N TYR A 117 -14.20 10.10 -13.72
CA TYR A 117 -15.19 9.81 -12.70
C TYR A 117 -15.02 10.75 -11.51
N TYR A 118 -16.05 11.51 -11.18
CA TYR A 118 -16.02 12.54 -10.13
C TYR A 118 -17.37 12.65 -9.42
N MET A 119 -17.33 12.83 -8.10
CA MET A 119 -18.49 13.14 -7.28
C MET A 119 -18.25 14.44 -6.51
N LYS A 120 -19.29 15.25 -6.34
CA LYS A 120 -19.20 16.52 -5.57
C LYS A 120 -18.60 16.32 -4.18
N ALA A 121 -18.88 15.19 -3.54
CA ALA A 121 -18.34 14.82 -2.22
C ALA A 121 -16.80 14.70 -2.17
N MET A 122 -16.12 14.54 -3.31
CA MET A 122 -14.66 14.50 -3.40
C MET A 122 -14.01 15.89 -3.21
N GLN A 123 -14.80 16.97 -3.26
CA GLN A 123 -14.36 18.35 -2.96
C GLN A 123 -13.13 18.81 -3.77
N GLY A 124 -13.03 18.38 -5.03
CA GLY A 124 -11.91 18.70 -5.91
C GLY A 124 -10.63 17.90 -5.65
N SER A 125 -10.60 17.07 -4.59
CA SER A 125 -9.52 16.12 -4.33
C SER A 125 -9.73 14.82 -5.13
N TYR A 126 -8.63 14.12 -5.37
CA TYR A 126 -8.61 12.79 -5.99
C TYR A 126 -7.73 11.82 -5.18
N SER A 127 -7.33 12.17 -3.95
CA SER A 127 -6.65 11.22 -3.08
C SER A 127 -7.62 10.17 -2.55
N ILE A 128 -7.11 8.99 -2.21
CA ILE A 128 -7.94 7.86 -1.76
C ILE A 128 -8.80 8.22 -0.53
N LYS A 129 -8.31 9.09 0.34
CA LYS A 129 -9.01 9.58 1.55
C LYS A 129 -10.23 10.46 1.27
N PHE A 130 -10.33 11.02 0.07
CA PHE A 130 -11.53 11.76 -0.36
C PHE A 130 -12.39 10.94 -1.31
N VAL A 131 -11.76 10.09 -2.14
CA VAL A 131 -12.47 9.24 -3.10
C VAL A 131 -13.22 8.11 -2.38
N LEU A 132 -12.60 7.43 -1.43
CA LEU A 132 -13.21 6.30 -0.73
C LEU A 132 -14.50 6.70 0.02
N PRO A 133 -14.52 7.71 0.91
CA PRO A 133 -15.76 8.10 1.58
C PRO A 133 -16.79 8.73 0.64
N ALA A 134 -16.36 9.33 -0.48
CA ALA A 134 -17.31 9.82 -1.49
C ALA A 134 -18.05 8.68 -2.21
N LEU A 135 -17.39 7.54 -2.43
CA LEU A 135 -17.96 6.37 -3.08
C LEU A 135 -18.73 5.46 -2.10
N PHE A 136 -18.33 5.44 -0.84
CA PHE A 136 -18.89 4.56 0.20
C PHE A 136 -19.20 5.35 1.50
N PRO A 137 -20.10 6.34 1.46
CA PRO A 137 -20.38 7.19 2.62
C PRO A 137 -21.04 6.45 3.80
N ASP A 138 -21.70 5.33 3.51
CA ASP A 138 -22.48 4.56 4.49
C ASP A 138 -21.78 3.24 4.92
N ASP A 139 -20.49 3.07 4.60
CA ASP A 139 -19.70 1.89 4.98
C ASP A 139 -18.62 2.25 6.03
N PRO A 140 -18.93 2.11 7.34
CA PRO A 140 -17.98 2.46 8.41
C PRO A 140 -16.75 1.54 8.43
N SER A 141 -16.78 0.38 7.76
CA SER A 141 -15.61 -0.51 7.68
C SER A 141 -14.50 0.04 6.77
N LEU A 142 -14.83 1.04 5.93
CA LEU A 142 -13.91 1.72 5.03
C LEU A 142 -13.46 3.09 5.54
N ASP A 143 -13.84 3.46 6.76
CA ASP A 143 -13.49 4.75 7.35
C ASP A 143 -12.18 4.66 8.13
N TYR A 144 -11.16 5.38 7.62
CA TYR A 144 -9.88 5.53 8.31
C TYR A 144 -10.02 6.17 9.69
N GLY A 145 -11.05 6.99 9.93
CA GLY A 145 -11.33 7.60 11.23
C GLY A 145 -11.75 6.61 12.32
N ASN A 146 -12.11 5.38 11.94
CA ASN A 146 -12.41 4.29 12.88
C ASN A 146 -11.16 3.48 13.28
N LEU A 147 -9.98 3.82 12.74
CA LEU A 147 -8.73 3.17 13.13
C LEU A 147 -8.21 3.76 14.43
N ASP A 148 -7.72 2.90 15.32
CA ASP A 148 -7.09 3.34 16.55
C ASP A 148 -5.64 3.79 16.30
N GLY A 149 -5.44 5.10 16.22
CA GLY A 149 -4.12 5.73 16.38
C GLY A 149 -3.32 6.01 15.11
N ILE A 150 -3.43 5.17 14.07
CA ILE A 150 -2.76 5.40 12.77
C ILE A 150 -3.82 5.67 11.70
N HIS A 151 -3.76 6.85 11.11
CA HIS A 151 -4.74 7.31 10.11
C HIS A 151 -4.06 7.85 8.84
N ASN A 152 -2.73 8.00 8.85
CA ASN A 152 -1.95 8.45 7.71
C ASN A 152 -0.50 7.94 7.75
N GLY A 153 0.18 8.00 6.61
CA GLY A 153 1.55 7.51 6.48
C GLY A 153 2.58 8.29 7.31
N ASP A 154 2.34 9.56 7.65
CA ASP A 154 3.24 10.31 8.54
C ASP A 154 3.13 9.78 9.99
N GLU A 155 1.92 9.48 10.47
CA GLU A 155 1.71 8.81 11.76
C GLU A 155 2.32 7.41 11.75
N ALA A 156 2.14 6.64 10.67
CA ALA A 156 2.72 5.31 10.52
C ALA A 156 4.26 5.36 10.59
N SER A 157 4.88 6.25 9.81
CA SER A 157 6.32 6.48 9.80
C SER A 157 6.85 6.86 11.19
N ASN A 158 6.24 7.87 11.83
CA ASN A 158 6.69 8.36 13.12
C ASN A 158 6.55 7.30 14.21
N MET A 159 5.44 6.54 14.19
CA MET A 159 5.23 5.47 15.14
C MET A 159 6.25 4.34 14.97
N PHE A 160 6.50 3.90 13.73
CA PHE A 160 7.49 2.85 13.48
C PHE A 160 8.89 3.23 13.98
N LEU A 161 9.28 4.50 13.82
CA LEU A 161 10.54 5.01 14.38
C LEU A 161 10.55 4.99 15.92
N ALA A 162 9.44 5.38 16.55
CA ALA A 162 9.31 5.42 18.01
C ALA A 162 9.29 4.02 18.64
N MET A 163 8.75 3.02 17.93
CA MET A 163 8.65 1.62 18.41
C MET A 163 10.01 0.99 18.75
N ARG A 164 11.14 1.51 18.24
CA ARG A 164 12.48 1.02 18.59
C ARG A 164 12.77 1.14 20.08
N ASP A 165 12.23 2.16 20.73
CA ASP A 165 12.56 2.52 22.11
C ASP A 165 11.40 2.14 23.08
N MET A 166 10.45 1.31 22.62
CA MET A 166 9.27 0.86 23.37
C MET A 166 9.44 -0.54 23.98
N SER A 167 8.58 -0.90 24.94
CA SER A 167 8.47 -2.27 25.45
C SER A 167 7.89 -3.23 24.39
N GLU A 168 8.18 -4.53 24.52
CA GLU A 168 7.63 -5.55 23.62
C GLU A 168 6.09 -5.53 23.56
N GLN A 169 5.43 -5.28 24.68
CA GLN A 169 3.97 -5.20 24.75
C GLN A 169 3.43 -4.00 23.95
N GLU A 170 4.09 -2.84 24.04
CA GLU A 170 3.72 -1.65 23.26
C GLU A 170 3.99 -1.84 21.77
N VAL A 171 5.11 -2.47 21.43
CA VAL A 171 5.45 -2.82 20.05
C VAL A 171 4.34 -3.68 19.44
N GLU A 172 3.89 -4.73 20.11
CA GLU A 172 2.84 -5.61 19.57
C GLU A 172 1.52 -4.88 19.33
N ILE A 173 1.14 -3.96 20.23
CA ILE A 173 -0.06 -3.12 20.04
C ILE A 173 0.07 -2.26 18.79
N TRP A 174 1.21 -1.60 18.60
CA TRP A 174 1.42 -0.71 17.46
C TRP A 174 1.62 -1.47 16.15
N ARG A 175 2.22 -2.66 16.18
CA ARG A 175 2.26 -3.57 15.03
C ARG A 175 0.85 -3.87 14.54
N ALA A 176 -0.05 -4.28 15.43
CA ALA A 176 -1.44 -4.59 15.06
C ALA A 176 -2.15 -3.37 14.44
N ARG A 177 -1.86 -2.14 14.90
CA ARG A 177 -2.45 -0.91 14.36
C ARG A 177 -1.89 -0.55 12.98
N LEU A 178 -0.57 -0.62 12.80
CA LEU A 178 0.09 -0.42 11.51
C LEU A 178 -0.41 -1.40 10.45
N LEU A 179 -0.54 -2.69 10.81
CA LEU A 179 -1.06 -3.72 9.91
C LEU A 179 -2.51 -3.41 9.49
N LYS A 180 -3.39 -3.06 10.43
CA LYS A 180 -4.78 -2.68 10.11
C LYS A 180 -4.87 -1.50 9.15
N TYR A 181 -4.09 -0.45 9.38
CA TYR A 181 -4.07 0.74 8.55
C TYR A 181 -3.62 0.42 7.10
N CYS A 182 -2.45 -0.18 6.92
CA CYS A 182 -1.94 -0.49 5.56
C CYS A 182 -2.80 -1.54 4.84
N ARG A 183 -3.41 -2.49 5.59
CA ARG A 183 -4.42 -3.41 5.05
C ARG A 183 -5.62 -2.65 4.47
N LEU A 184 -6.09 -1.61 5.15
CA LEU A 184 -7.21 -0.81 4.68
C LEU A 184 -6.89 -0.09 3.37
N ASP A 185 -5.67 0.42 3.17
CA ASP A 185 -5.28 1.10 1.92
C ASP A 185 -5.43 0.19 0.69
N THR A 186 -4.89 -1.02 0.76
CA THR A 186 -5.05 -2.00 -0.32
C THR A 186 -6.47 -2.53 -0.47
N PHE A 187 -7.24 -2.67 0.63
CA PHE A 187 -8.64 -3.06 0.56
C PHE A 187 -9.50 -1.96 -0.07
N ALA A 188 -9.23 -0.70 0.25
CA ALA A 188 -9.86 0.47 -0.36
C ALA A 188 -9.63 0.48 -1.87
N MET A 189 -8.43 0.16 -2.34
CA MET A 189 -8.16 0.01 -3.78
C MET A 189 -9.02 -1.06 -4.44
N VAL A 190 -9.20 -2.22 -3.79
CA VAL A 190 -10.10 -3.28 -4.29
C VAL A 190 -11.53 -2.75 -4.43
N LYS A 191 -12.06 -2.09 -3.39
CA LYS A 191 -13.42 -1.54 -3.38
C LYS A 191 -13.63 -0.46 -4.45
N ILE A 192 -12.65 0.44 -4.60
CA ILE A 192 -12.67 1.48 -5.63
C ILE A 192 -12.66 0.86 -7.03
N TRP A 193 -11.81 -0.14 -7.27
CA TRP A 193 -11.76 -0.87 -8.53
C TRP A 193 -13.08 -1.57 -8.84
N GLU A 194 -13.68 -2.26 -7.86
CA GLU A 194 -15.00 -2.89 -8.01
C GLU A 194 -16.07 -1.85 -8.41
N LYS A 195 -16.06 -0.67 -7.76
CA LYS A 195 -17.01 0.40 -8.06
C LYS A 195 -16.82 0.96 -9.47
N LEU A 196 -15.58 1.15 -9.91
CA LEU A 196 -15.28 1.60 -11.26
C LEU A 196 -15.76 0.59 -12.31
N CYS A 197 -15.58 -0.71 -12.06
CA CYS A 197 -16.09 -1.74 -12.96
C CYS A 197 -17.63 -1.79 -13.01
N GLU A 198 -18.30 -1.61 -11.86
CA GLU A 198 -19.77 -1.49 -11.80
C GLU A 198 -20.26 -0.32 -12.68
N VAL A 199 -19.67 0.87 -12.49
CA VAL A 199 -20.02 2.10 -13.24
C VAL A 199 -19.74 1.93 -14.73
N ALA A 200 -18.63 1.28 -15.09
CA ALA A 200 -18.27 0.97 -16.47
C ALA A 200 -19.06 -0.21 -17.06
N ARG A 201 -19.98 -0.83 -16.31
CA ARG A 201 -20.76 -2.02 -16.69
C ARG A 201 -19.89 -3.22 -17.08
N ILE A 202 -18.71 -3.32 -16.49
CA ILE A 202 -17.82 -4.47 -16.61
C ILE A 202 -18.29 -5.53 -15.60
N LYS A 203 -18.82 -6.66 -16.09
CA LYS A 203 -19.25 -7.76 -15.22
C LYS A 203 -18.07 -8.30 -14.41
N ILE A 204 -18.16 -8.24 -13.08
CA ILE A 204 -17.30 -8.96 -12.13
C ILE A 204 -18.23 -9.83 -11.29
N GLU A 205 -18.03 -11.15 -11.30
CA GLU A 205 -18.73 -12.05 -10.37
C GLU A 205 -18.04 -11.95 -9.01
N LYS A 206 -18.68 -11.39 -7.99
CA LYS A 206 -18.13 -11.34 -6.63
C LYS A 206 -18.33 -12.73 -5.99
N ALA A 207 -17.24 -13.42 -5.66
CA ALA A 207 -17.31 -14.73 -4.98
C ALA A 207 -17.08 -14.63 -3.45
N TRP A 208 -17.19 -13.41 -2.89
CA TRP A 208 -16.97 -13.12 -1.47
C TRP A 208 -17.86 -11.95 -1.03
N GLU A 209 -18.63 -12.20 0.02
CA GLU A 209 -19.25 -11.22 0.93
C GLU A 209 -18.85 -11.61 2.35
#